data_AF-A0A5Z3HKU3-F1
#
_entry.id   AF-A0A5Z3HKU3-F1
#
_cell.length_a   1.000
_cell.length_b   1.000
_cell.length_c   1.000
_cell.angle_alpha   90.00
_cell.angle_beta   90.00
_cell.angle_gamma   90.00
#
_symmetry.space_group_name_H-M   'P 1'
#
loop_
_entity.id
_entity.type
_entity.pdbx_description
1 polymer ?
#
loop_
_entity_poly.entity_id
_entity_poly.type
_entity_poly.pdbx_seq_one_letter_code
_entity_poly.pdbx_strand_id
1 'polypeptide(L)'
;LKSRLTLGQKTSQGEIFDSVPFTGVMLASDDNMVPYSERQFAPVVRGIARTQARVEVKQNGYTIYNTTVAPGPFALRDLSVTDSSGDLHVTVWEADGSTQMFVVPYQTPAIALHQGYLKYSLLAGRYRSSDSATDKAQIAQATLMYGLPWNLTAYGGIQSATHYQAALLGLGGSLGRWGSLSVDGSDTHSQRQGEAVQQGASWRLRYSNQLTATGTNFFLTRWQYASQGYNTLSDVLDSYRHNGNRLWSWRENLQPSSRTTLMLSQSWGRHLGNLSLIGSRTDWRNRPGHDDSYGLSWGTSIGVGSLSLNWNQNRTLWRNGAHRKENITSLWFSMPLSRWTGNNVSASWQMTSPSHGGQTQQVGVNGEAFSQQLDWEVRQSYRADAPPGGGNNSALHLAWNGAYGLLGGDYSYSRAMRQMGVNIAGGIVIHHHGVTLGQPLQGSVALVEAPGASGVPVGGWPGVKTDFRGDTTVGNLNVYQENTVSLDPSRLPDDAEVTQTDVRVVPTEGAVVEAKFHTRIGARALMTLKREDGSAIPFGAQVTVNGQDGSAALVDTDSQVYLTGLADKGELTVKWGAQQCRVNYQLPAHKGIAGLYQMSGLCR
;
A
#
# COMPACT_ATOMS: atom_id res chain seq x y z
N LEU A 1 -4.35 -26.99 -5.47
CA LEU A 1 -3.06 -26.25 -5.37
C LEU A 1 -3.39 -24.79 -5.07
N LYS A 2 -2.92 -24.26 -3.94
CA LYS A 2 -3.04 -22.84 -3.58
C LYS A 2 -1.85 -22.06 -4.13
N SER A 3 -1.82 -21.92 -5.44
CA SER A 3 -0.60 -21.49 -6.16
C SER A 3 -0.94 -20.54 -7.30
N ARG A 4 0.03 -19.70 -7.67
CA ARG A 4 -0.07 -18.76 -8.78
C ARG A 4 0.96 -19.11 -9.85
N LEU A 5 0.47 -19.22 -11.08
CA LEU A 5 1.30 -19.25 -12.28
C LEU A 5 1.46 -17.82 -12.80
N THR A 6 2.69 -17.35 -12.97
CA THR A 6 3.01 -16.06 -13.60
C THR A 6 3.82 -16.29 -14.86
N LEU A 7 3.41 -15.66 -15.95
CA LEU A 7 4.08 -15.66 -17.25
C LEU A 7 4.50 -14.22 -17.57
N GLY A 8 5.77 -14.01 -17.94
CA GLY A 8 6.29 -12.70 -18.30
C GLY A 8 7.35 -12.20 -17.30
N GLN A 9 7.35 -10.90 -17.03
CA GLN A 9 8.36 -10.26 -16.19
C GLN A 9 7.92 -10.26 -14.73
N LYS A 10 8.77 -10.80 -13.85
CA LYS A 10 8.55 -10.76 -12.39
C LYS A 10 9.89 -10.82 -11.66
N THR A 11 9.85 -10.67 -10.35
CA THR A 11 11.00 -10.84 -9.45
C THR A 11 10.79 -12.12 -8.63
N SER A 12 11.85 -12.91 -8.43
CA SER A 12 11.76 -14.14 -7.64
C SER A 12 11.53 -13.85 -6.15
N GLN A 13 10.98 -14.83 -5.43
CA GLN A 13 10.77 -14.74 -3.98
C GLN A 13 12.11 -14.71 -3.23
N GLY A 14 12.20 -13.81 -2.26
CA GLY A 14 13.45 -13.46 -1.59
C GLY A 14 13.74 -14.14 -0.24
N GLU A 15 12.98 -15.17 0.12
CA GLU A 15 13.04 -15.74 1.47
C GLU A 15 14.23 -16.68 1.70
N ILE A 16 14.63 -17.41 0.65
CA ILE A 16 15.75 -18.37 0.66
C ILE A 16 16.98 -17.72 0.02
N PHE A 17 16.92 -17.48 -1.29
CA PHE A 17 17.93 -16.75 -2.04
C PHE A 17 17.56 -15.27 -2.16
N ASP A 18 18.52 -14.45 -2.58
CA ASP A 18 18.24 -13.06 -2.94
C ASP A 18 17.26 -13.00 -4.13
N SER A 19 16.39 -11.99 -4.12
CA SER A 19 15.42 -11.81 -5.19
C SER A 19 16.06 -11.36 -6.49
N VAL A 20 15.68 -12.02 -7.58
CA VAL A 20 16.26 -11.84 -8.91
C VAL A 20 15.17 -11.46 -9.90
N PRO A 21 15.28 -10.33 -10.62
CA PRO A 21 14.38 -9.99 -11.71
C PRO A 21 14.58 -10.93 -12.90
N PHE A 22 13.49 -11.46 -13.45
CA PHE A 22 13.51 -12.41 -14.56
C PHE A 22 12.37 -12.18 -15.54
N THR A 23 12.49 -12.77 -16.73
CA THR A 23 11.41 -12.91 -17.72
C THR A 23 11.22 -14.38 -18.04
N GLY A 24 10.07 -14.95 -17.72
CA GLY A 24 9.82 -16.38 -17.90
C GLY A 24 8.54 -16.87 -17.24
N VAL A 25 8.60 -18.07 -16.68
CA VAL A 25 7.49 -18.74 -16.02
C VAL A 25 7.84 -18.94 -14.55
N MET A 26 6.88 -18.67 -13.67
CA MET A 26 7.00 -18.96 -12.24
C MET A 26 5.71 -19.57 -11.71
N LEU A 27 5.83 -20.68 -11.00
CA LEU A 27 4.76 -21.31 -10.24
C LEU A 27 5.14 -21.28 -8.77
N ALA A 28 4.43 -20.48 -7.97
CA ALA A 28 4.70 -20.34 -6.55
C ALA A 28 3.42 -20.51 -5.73
N SER A 29 3.53 -21.01 -4.50
CA SER A 29 2.41 -20.99 -3.55
C SER A 29 2.01 -19.56 -3.22
N ASP A 30 0.71 -19.33 -3.11
CA ASP A 30 0.11 -18.01 -2.88
C ASP A 30 -0.42 -17.93 -1.44
N ASP A 31 0.36 -17.28 -0.55
CA ASP A 31 -0.02 -17.09 0.85
C ASP A 31 -1.29 -16.23 0.97
N ASN A 32 -1.66 -15.49 -0.08
CA ASN A 32 -2.91 -14.75 -0.11
C ASN A 32 -4.15 -15.66 -0.16
N MET A 33 -4.02 -16.96 -0.42
CA MET A 33 -5.11 -17.93 -0.37
C MET A 33 -5.29 -18.61 1.01
N VAL A 34 -4.54 -18.16 2.01
CA VAL A 34 -4.54 -18.68 3.39
C VAL A 34 -5.08 -17.62 4.35
N PRO A 35 -5.85 -17.98 5.40
CA PRO A 35 -6.44 -17.00 6.32
C PRO A 35 -5.43 -15.97 6.85
N TYR A 36 -5.89 -14.73 6.98
CA TYR A 36 -5.07 -13.56 7.34
C TYR A 36 -4.27 -13.72 8.64
N SER A 37 -4.73 -14.57 9.56
CA SER A 37 -4.05 -14.89 10.83
C SER A 37 -2.67 -15.53 10.67
N GLU A 38 -2.27 -15.92 9.45
CA GLU A 38 -1.00 -16.61 9.16
C GLU A 38 -0.06 -15.79 8.25
N ARG A 39 -0.37 -14.51 7.93
CA ARG A 39 0.42 -13.71 6.96
C ARG A 39 1.44 -12.76 7.60
N GLN A 40 2.50 -12.48 6.82
CA GLN A 40 3.73 -11.77 7.19
C GLN A 40 3.68 -10.23 7.07
N PHE A 41 4.74 -9.66 7.67
CA PHE A 41 5.13 -8.27 7.87
C PHE A 41 5.63 -7.53 6.61
N ALA A 42 5.28 -6.24 6.48
CA ALA A 42 5.85 -5.31 5.50
C ALA A 42 6.73 -4.24 6.20
N PRO A 43 7.90 -3.85 5.65
CA PRO A 43 8.72 -2.80 6.23
C PRO A 43 8.18 -1.42 5.92
N VAL A 44 8.45 -0.48 6.82
CA VAL A 44 8.25 0.94 6.58
C VAL A 44 9.62 1.56 6.31
N VAL A 45 9.82 2.17 5.14
CA VAL A 45 11.02 2.96 4.86
C VAL A 45 10.87 4.32 5.52
N ARG A 46 11.77 4.65 6.45
CA ARG A 46 11.80 5.94 7.14
C ARG A 46 13.05 6.71 6.75
N GLY A 47 12.92 8.01 6.52
CA GLY A 47 14.03 8.91 6.20
C GLY A 47 13.70 10.35 6.61
N ILE A 48 14.65 11.27 6.42
CA ILE A 48 14.45 12.71 6.67
C ILE A 48 14.92 13.48 5.43
N ALA A 49 14.01 14.23 4.81
CA ALA A 49 14.32 15.18 3.74
C ALA A 49 14.66 16.56 4.31
N ARG A 50 15.63 17.28 3.74
CA ARG A 50 16.02 18.64 4.20
C ARG A 50 15.17 19.72 3.55
N THR A 51 14.80 19.51 2.30
CA THR A 51 14.03 20.40 1.44
C THR A 51 12.83 19.66 0.84
N GLN A 52 12.07 20.31 -0.05
CA GLN A 52 11.08 19.60 -0.83
C GLN A 52 11.83 18.68 -1.80
N ALA A 53 11.77 17.39 -1.51
CA ALA A 53 12.66 16.42 -2.11
C ALA A 53 11.87 15.40 -2.93
N ARG A 54 12.49 14.87 -3.98
CA ARG A 54 11.96 13.72 -4.70
C ARG A 54 12.61 12.46 -4.11
N VAL A 55 11.80 11.56 -3.57
CA VAL A 55 12.26 10.27 -3.04
C VAL A 55 12.05 9.21 -4.09
N GLU A 56 13.16 8.62 -4.53
CA GLU A 56 13.18 7.48 -5.44
C GLU A 56 13.65 6.25 -4.67
N VAL A 57 12.83 5.19 -4.66
CA VAL A 57 13.19 3.89 -4.10
C VAL A 57 13.43 2.92 -5.24
N LYS A 58 14.65 2.38 -5.30
CA LYS A 58 15.03 1.34 -6.24
C LYS A 58 15.26 0.02 -5.52
N GLN A 59 14.79 -1.07 -6.11
CA GLN A 59 15.12 -2.42 -5.71
C GLN A 59 15.61 -3.16 -6.95
N ASN A 60 16.77 -3.84 -6.86
CA ASN A 60 17.40 -4.51 -8.00
C ASN A 60 17.56 -3.60 -9.24
N GLY A 61 17.88 -2.32 -9.03
CA GLY A 61 18.06 -1.32 -10.08
C GLY A 61 16.79 -0.74 -10.71
N TYR A 62 15.62 -1.32 -10.45
CA TYR A 62 14.33 -0.81 -10.93
C TYR A 62 13.69 0.14 -9.92
N THR A 63 13.14 1.26 -10.39
CA THR A 63 12.38 2.19 -9.55
C THR A 63 11.04 1.56 -9.21
N ILE A 64 10.85 1.20 -7.94
CA ILE A 64 9.60 0.61 -7.41
C ILE A 64 8.67 1.66 -6.81
N TYR A 65 9.22 2.82 -6.45
CA TYR A 65 8.46 3.91 -5.86
C TYR A 65 9.13 5.25 -6.16
N ASN A 66 8.33 6.26 -6.49
CA ASN A 66 8.83 7.59 -6.82
C ASN A 66 7.76 8.63 -6.45
N THR A 67 8.03 9.45 -5.44
CA THR A 67 7.11 10.51 -5.00
C THR A 67 7.88 11.76 -4.60
N THR A 68 7.23 12.91 -4.67
CA THR A 68 7.68 14.11 -3.96
C THR A 68 7.31 13.99 -2.49
N VAL A 69 8.19 14.44 -1.61
CA VAL A 69 7.95 14.54 -0.18
C VAL A 69 8.23 15.95 0.30
N ALA A 70 7.43 16.34 1.28
CA ALA A 70 7.68 17.46 2.15
C ALA A 70 9.11 17.48 2.74
N PRO A 71 9.67 18.67 3.00
CA PRO A 71 10.80 18.78 3.93
C PRO A 71 10.44 18.17 5.30
N GLY A 72 11.28 17.26 5.80
CA GLY A 72 11.18 16.64 7.12
C GLY A 72 11.17 15.11 7.19
N PRO A 73 10.89 14.51 8.36
CA PRO A 73 10.83 13.06 8.49
C PRO A 73 9.67 12.52 7.66
N PHE A 74 9.96 11.56 6.78
CA PHE A 74 8.97 10.87 5.98
C PHE A 74 8.97 9.38 6.29
N ALA A 75 7.81 8.75 6.13
CA ALA A 75 7.65 7.32 6.25
C ALA A 75 6.84 6.81 5.05
N LEU A 76 7.48 6.03 4.19
CA LEU A 76 6.81 5.35 3.08
C LEU A 76 6.22 4.05 3.60
N ARG A 77 4.90 4.04 3.76
CA ARG A 77 4.13 2.88 4.24
C ARG A 77 3.54 2.05 3.09
N ASP A 78 3.35 2.67 1.93
CA ASP A 78 2.65 2.09 0.78
C ASP A 78 3.64 1.57 -0.27
N LEU A 79 4.78 1.04 0.18
CA LEU A 79 5.70 0.35 -0.71
C LEU A 79 5.09 -1.01 -1.03
N SER A 80 4.65 -1.19 -2.28
CA SER A 80 4.14 -2.46 -2.80
C SER A 80 5.27 -3.48 -3.01
N VAL A 81 6.05 -3.77 -1.96
CA VAL A 81 7.13 -4.77 -1.97
C VAL A 81 6.56 -6.10 -1.50
N THR A 82 5.59 -6.63 -2.23
CA THR A 82 5.07 -7.97 -1.96
C THR A 82 6.02 -9.00 -2.54
N ASP A 83 6.69 -9.73 -1.64
CA ASP A 83 7.46 -10.97 -1.86
C ASP A 83 8.90 -10.86 -2.43
N SER A 84 9.44 -9.66 -2.68
CA SER A 84 10.85 -9.50 -3.14
C SER A 84 11.79 -9.05 -2.03
N SER A 85 12.78 -9.86 -1.64
CA SER A 85 13.86 -9.43 -0.73
C SER A 85 14.92 -8.61 -1.45
N GLY A 86 15.90 -8.10 -0.71
CA GLY A 86 17.03 -7.38 -1.28
C GLY A 86 17.01 -5.90 -0.93
N ASP A 87 18.17 -5.28 -1.07
CA ASP A 87 18.42 -3.92 -0.59
C ASP A 87 17.54 -2.88 -1.29
N LEU A 88 16.83 -2.08 -0.48
CA LEU A 88 16.13 -0.91 -0.97
C LEU A 88 17.12 0.24 -1.02
N HIS A 89 17.51 0.61 -2.25
CA HIS A 89 18.33 1.78 -2.51
C HIS A 89 17.44 3.01 -2.53
N VAL A 90 17.48 3.79 -1.45
CA VAL A 90 16.71 5.02 -1.33
C VAL A 90 17.60 6.19 -1.72
N THR A 91 17.16 6.93 -2.74
CA THR A 91 17.80 8.18 -3.17
C THR A 91 16.85 9.33 -2.91
N VAL A 92 17.27 10.27 -2.07
CA VAL A 92 16.54 11.52 -1.79
C VAL A 92 17.22 12.63 -2.58
N TRP A 93 16.52 13.12 -3.61
CA TRP A 93 16.96 14.25 -4.45
C TRP A 93 16.47 15.56 -3.83
N GLU A 94 17.37 16.30 -3.21
CA GLU A 94 17.07 17.58 -2.56
C GLU A 94 16.96 18.71 -3.59
N ALA A 95 16.16 19.74 -3.27
CA ALA A 95 15.99 20.92 -4.12
C ALA A 95 17.30 21.70 -4.34
N ASP A 96 18.26 21.62 -3.43
CA ASP A 96 19.59 22.25 -3.58
C ASP A 96 20.54 21.45 -4.51
N GLY A 97 20.06 20.38 -5.13
CA GLY A 97 20.82 19.52 -6.03
C GLY A 97 21.68 18.48 -5.31
N SER A 98 21.73 18.51 -3.97
CA SER A 98 22.40 17.45 -3.21
C SER A 98 21.58 16.16 -3.19
N THR A 99 22.28 15.02 -3.09
CA THR A 99 21.63 13.70 -3.00
C THR A 99 22.00 13.02 -1.70
N GLN A 100 21.00 12.48 -1.01
CA GLN A 100 21.22 11.58 0.12
C GLN A 100 20.93 10.15 -0.35
N MET A 101 21.91 9.26 -0.18
CA MET A 101 21.79 7.86 -0.57
C MET A 101 21.99 7.00 0.67
N PHE A 102 20.97 6.21 1.00
CA PHE A 102 21.06 5.20 2.05
C PHE A 102 20.40 3.90 1.59
N VAL A 103 20.85 2.79 2.17
CA VAL A 103 20.34 1.47 1.86
C VAL A 103 19.53 1.00 3.05
N VAL A 104 18.25 0.69 2.82
CA VAL A 104 17.42 0.02 3.82
C VAL A 104 17.46 -1.47 3.49
N PRO A 105 18.14 -2.30 4.30
CA PRO A 105 18.05 -3.75 4.13
C PRO A 105 16.58 -4.17 4.25
N TYR A 106 16.00 -4.72 3.17
CA TYR A 106 14.74 -5.44 3.29
C TYR A 106 15.04 -6.91 3.56
N GLN A 107 14.73 -7.34 4.78
CA GLN A 107 14.95 -8.71 5.22
C GLN A 107 13.65 -9.34 5.69
N THR A 108 13.51 -10.61 5.37
CA THR A 108 12.40 -11.44 5.80
C THR A 108 12.62 -11.90 7.26
N PRO A 109 11.55 -12.01 8.06
CA PRO A 109 11.64 -12.52 9.43
C PRO A 109 12.14 -13.97 9.46
N ALA A 110 12.39 -14.52 10.67
CA ALA A 110 12.80 -15.91 10.80
C ALA A 110 11.73 -16.83 10.20
N ILE A 111 12.16 -17.83 9.43
CA ILE A 111 11.25 -18.76 8.76
C ILE A 111 10.72 -19.74 9.81
N ALA A 112 9.40 -19.69 10.05
CA ALA A 112 8.69 -20.64 10.86
C ALA A 112 7.29 -20.84 10.26
N LEU A 113 7.05 -22.02 9.69
CA LEU A 113 5.78 -22.40 9.10
C LEU A 113 5.00 -23.30 10.07
N HIS A 114 3.67 -23.22 10.01
CA HIS A 114 2.82 -24.14 10.73
C HIS A 114 3.02 -25.59 10.24
N GLN A 115 2.89 -26.54 11.17
CA GLN A 115 3.03 -27.96 10.86
C GLN A 115 2.12 -28.38 9.70
N GLY A 116 2.68 -29.07 8.70
CA GLY A 116 1.96 -29.53 7.52
C GLY A 116 1.83 -28.48 6.40
N TYR A 117 2.22 -27.22 6.62
CA TYR A 117 2.22 -26.20 5.60
C TYR A 117 3.43 -26.36 4.66
N LEU A 118 3.16 -26.33 3.34
CA LEU A 118 4.14 -26.48 2.28
C LEU A 118 4.16 -25.21 1.42
N LYS A 119 5.28 -24.49 1.46
CA LYS A 119 5.54 -23.32 0.62
C LYS A 119 6.60 -23.69 -0.41
N TYR A 120 6.35 -23.36 -1.67
CA TYR A 120 7.27 -23.69 -2.76
C TYR A 120 7.25 -22.64 -3.85
N SER A 121 8.37 -22.47 -4.55
CA SER A 121 8.47 -21.62 -5.73
C SER A 121 9.38 -22.25 -6.76
N LEU A 122 8.86 -22.40 -7.97
CA LEU A 122 9.58 -22.91 -9.13
C LEU A 122 9.60 -21.81 -10.18
N LEU A 123 10.78 -21.43 -10.65
CA LEU A 123 10.93 -20.46 -11.72
C LEU A 123 11.91 -20.95 -12.77
N ALA A 124 11.63 -20.60 -14.02
CA ALA A 124 12.50 -20.79 -15.15
C ALA A 124 12.34 -19.62 -16.12
N GLY A 125 13.45 -19.02 -16.56
CA GLY A 125 13.38 -17.85 -17.41
C GLY A 125 14.75 -17.30 -17.78
N ARG A 126 14.77 -16.04 -18.17
CA ARG A 126 16.00 -15.29 -18.45
C ARG A 126 16.20 -14.21 -17.40
N TYR A 127 17.42 -14.06 -16.92
CA TYR A 127 17.80 -12.97 -16.03
C TYR A 127 17.56 -11.63 -16.71
N ARG A 128 17.03 -10.67 -15.96
CA ARG A 128 16.67 -9.34 -16.45
C ARG A 128 17.34 -8.29 -15.58
N SER A 129 18.60 -7.98 -15.90
CA SER A 129 19.33 -6.88 -15.25
C SER A 129 18.73 -5.51 -15.64
N SER A 130 18.87 -4.53 -14.75
CA SER A 130 18.51 -3.13 -15.06
C SER A 130 19.47 -2.48 -16.05
N ASP A 131 20.70 -2.98 -16.16
CA ASP A 131 21.69 -2.54 -17.14
C ASP A 131 21.51 -3.32 -18.46
N SER A 132 21.37 -2.58 -19.56
CA SER A 132 21.21 -3.17 -20.90
C SER A 132 22.49 -3.77 -21.45
N ALA A 133 23.66 -3.45 -20.87
CA ALA A 133 24.95 -4.00 -21.26
C ALA A 133 25.19 -5.42 -20.72
N THR A 134 24.42 -5.85 -19.73
CA THR A 134 24.52 -7.18 -19.10
C THR A 134 23.91 -8.27 -19.98
N ASP A 135 24.61 -9.39 -20.07
CA ASP A 135 24.23 -10.53 -20.89
C ASP A 135 22.95 -11.20 -20.35
N LYS A 136 22.07 -11.61 -21.26
CA LYS A 136 20.86 -12.36 -20.89
C LYS A 136 21.23 -13.83 -20.67
N ALA A 137 21.27 -14.26 -19.41
CA ALA A 137 21.50 -15.66 -19.05
C ALA A 137 20.17 -16.39 -18.76
N GLN A 138 20.14 -17.70 -19.01
CA GLN A 138 19.04 -18.56 -18.57
C GLN A 138 19.19 -18.85 -17.07
N ILE A 139 18.08 -18.80 -16.34
CA ILE A 139 18.04 -19.08 -14.91
C ILE A 139 16.91 -20.06 -14.62
N ALA A 140 17.16 -20.93 -13.65
CA ALA A 140 16.18 -21.80 -13.03
C ALA A 140 16.39 -21.77 -11.52
N GLN A 141 15.31 -21.72 -10.76
CA GLN A 141 15.38 -21.76 -9.30
C GLN A 141 14.19 -22.54 -8.77
N ALA A 142 14.46 -23.35 -7.74
CA ALA A 142 13.46 -24.12 -7.03
C ALA A 142 13.70 -23.94 -5.53
N THR A 143 12.67 -23.52 -4.81
CA THR A 143 12.68 -23.36 -3.36
C THR A 143 11.54 -24.15 -2.74
N LEU A 144 11.79 -24.71 -1.56
CA LEU A 144 10.85 -25.53 -0.82
C LEU A 144 10.98 -25.23 0.67
N MET A 145 9.85 -25.10 1.35
CA MET A 145 9.77 -24.97 2.80
C MET A 145 8.63 -25.82 3.32
N TYR A 146 8.87 -26.56 4.40
CA TYR A 146 7.89 -27.47 4.96
C TYR A 146 7.87 -27.38 6.49
N GLY A 147 6.69 -27.15 7.06
CA GLY A 147 6.46 -27.18 8.50
C GLY A 147 6.44 -28.61 9.03
N LEU A 148 7.43 -28.96 9.85
CA LEU A 148 7.59 -30.24 10.53
C LEU A 148 6.87 -30.23 11.89
N PRO A 149 6.71 -31.41 12.55
CA PRO A 149 6.28 -31.49 13.93
C PRO A 149 7.17 -30.67 14.89
N TRP A 150 6.65 -30.39 16.09
CA TRP A 150 7.34 -29.62 17.14
C TRP A 150 7.66 -28.16 16.79
N ASN A 151 6.84 -27.55 15.91
CA ASN A 151 7.03 -26.18 15.43
C ASN A 151 8.38 -25.96 14.75
N LEU A 152 8.94 -27.01 14.15
CA LEU A 152 10.15 -26.93 13.31
C LEU A 152 9.75 -26.71 11.86
N THR A 153 10.64 -26.14 11.07
CA THR A 153 10.46 -25.92 9.64
C THR A 153 11.77 -26.23 8.95
N ALA A 154 11.73 -27.13 7.97
CA ALA A 154 12.87 -27.36 7.10
C ALA A 154 12.66 -26.62 5.80
N TYR A 155 13.70 -25.96 5.30
CA TYR A 155 13.65 -25.27 4.02
C TYR A 155 14.96 -25.39 3.28
N GLY A 156 14.87 -25.22 1.97
CA GLY A 156 16.04 -25.25 1.11
C GLY A 156 15.68 -24.85 -0.31
N GLY A 157 16.71 -24.71 -1.12
CA GLY A 157 16.52 -24.42 -2.51
C GLY A 157 17.78 -24.65 -3.33
N ILE A 158 17.58 -24.65 -4.64
CA ILE A 158 18.63 -24.70 -5.64
C ILE A 158 18.41 -23.57 -6.64
N GLN A 159 19.50 -22.99 -7.10
CA GLN A 159 19.51 -21.96 -8.14
C GLN A 159 20.59 -22.34 -9.15
N SER A 160 20.23 -22.31 -10.43
CA SER A 160 21.12 -22.68 -11.53
C SER A 160 20.98 -21.66 -12.65
N ALA A 161 22.11 -21.20 -13.17
CA ALA A 161 22.19 -20.35 -14.33
C ALA A 161 23.47 -20.65 -15.12
N THR A 162 23.61 -20.04 -16.29
CA THR A 162 24.89 -20.06 -17.01
C THR A 162 26.00 -19.49 -16.10
N HIS A 163 27.05 -20.27 -15.84
CA HIS A 163 28.19 -19.90 -14.97
C HIS A 163 27.89 -19.76 -13.47
N TYR A 164 26.72 -20.20 -12.99
CA TYR A 164 26.35 -20.13 -11.58
C TYR A 164 25.49 -21.30 -11.10
N GLN A 165 25.86 -21.89 -9.97
CA GLN A 165 25.07 -22.90 -9.27
C GLN A 165 25.12 -22.60 -7.77
N ALA A 166 23.98 -22.69 -7.10
CA ALA A 166 23.89 -22.53 -5.66
C ALA A 166 22.90 -23.52 -5.05
N ALA A 167 23.22 -23.99 -3.85
CA ALA A 167 22.35 -24.80 -3.02
C ALA A 167 22.27 -24.18 -1.62
N LEU A 168 21.09 -24.18 -1.01
CA LEU A 168 20.88 -23.67 0.33
C LEU A 168 20.02 -24.65 1.11
N LEU A 169 20.42 -24.91 2.36
CA LEU A 169 19.66 -25.72 3.31
C LEU A 169 19.56 -24.99 4.65
N GLY A 170 18.38 -25.04 5.26
CA GLY A 170 18.11 -24.35 6.50
C GLY A 170 17.05 -25.01 7.35
N LEU A 171 17.11 -24.68 8.63
CA LEU A 171 16.15 -25.08 9.65
C LEU A 171 15.66 -23.83 10.37
N GLY A 172 14.37 -23.79 10.63
CA GLY A 172 13.71 -22.77 11.42
C GLY A 172 12.81 -23.39 12.46
N GLY A 173 12.46 -22.62 13.48
CA GLY A 173 11.53 -23.07 14.49
C GLY A 173 10.91 -21.93 15.27
N SER A 174 9.65 -22.12 15.66
CA SER A 174 8.97 -21.24 16.60
C SER A 174 9.17 -21.75 18.02
N LEU A 175 9.81 -20.94 18.85
CA LEU A 175 10.08 -21.17 20.27
C LEU A 175 8.92 -20.66 21.16
N GLY A 176 7.76 -20.40 20.56
CA GLY A 176 6.59 -19.84 21.24
C GLY A 176 6.86 -18.43 21.78
N ARG A 177 6.82 -18.27 23.11
CA ARG A 177 7.02 -16.97 23.79
C ARG A 177 8.41 -16.33 23.56
N TRP A 178 9.38 -17.14 23.17
CA TRP A 178 10.76 -16.70 22.90
C TRP A 178 10.96 -16.27 21.43
N GLY A 179 9.90 -16.23 20.63
CA GLY A 179 9.97 -15.85 19.22
C GLY A 179 10.30 -17.02 18.30
N SER A 180 10.87 -16.70 17.14
CA SER A 180 11.24 -17.65 16.10
C SER A 180 12.71 -17.48 15.73
N LEU A 181 13.38 -18.59 15.45
CA LEU A 181 14.79 -18.66 15.11
C LEU A 181 14.96 -19.49 13.84
N SER A 182 15.77 -19.03 12.89
CA SER A 182 16.13 -19.83 11.72
C SER A 182 17.60 -19.66 11.34
N VAL A 183 18.21 -20.76 10.95
CA VAL A 183 19.61 -20.86 10.52
C VAL A 183 19.63 -21.52 9.15
N ASP A 184 20.38 -20.94 8.22
CA ASP A 184 20.61 -21.52 6.90
C ASP A 184 22.06 -21.38 6.46
N GLY A 185 22.51 -22.34 5.67
CA GLY A 185 23.80 -22.35 5.01
C GLY A 185 23.62 -22.47 3.51
N SER A 186 24.37 -21.67 2.75
CA SER A 186 24.41 -21.73 1.29
C SER A 186 25.81 -22.04 0.79
N ASP A 187 25.88 -22.84 -0.26
CA ASP A 187 27.09 -23.15 -1.00
C ASP A 187 26.88 -22.75 -2.47
N THR A 188 27.92 -22.17 -3.06
CA THR A 188 27.89 -21.55 -4.37
C THR A 188 29.09 -21.98 -5.19
N HIS A 189 28.84 -22.30 -6.45
CA HIS A 189 29.84 -22.58 -7.47
C HIS A 189 29.61 -21.58 -8.61
N SER A 190 30.56 -20.66 -8.78
CA SER A 190 30.35 -19.49 -9.64
C SER A 190 31.59 -19.13 -10.43
N GLN A 191 31.40 -18.55 -11.61
CA GLN A 191 32.47 -18.05 -12.45
C GLN A 191 32.11 -16.65 -12.93
N ARG A 192 32.85 -15.62 -12.50
CA ARG A 192 32.71 -14.25 -13.02
C ARG A 192 33.42 -14.11 -14.36
N GLN A 193 33.00 -13.15 -15.19
CA GLN A 193 33.58 -12.92 -16.52
C GLN A 193 35.09 -12.61 -16.42
N GLY A 194 35.92 -13.51 -16.96
CA GLY A 194 37.38 -13.37 -16.95
C GLY A 194 38.07 -13.80 -15.65
N GLU A 195 37.34 -14.42 -14.72
CA GLU A 195 37.91 -15.04 -13.51
C GLU A 195 37.86 -16.57 -13.57
N ALA A 196 38.67 -17.22 -12.74
CA ALA A 196 38.59 -18.66 -12.53
C ALA A 196 37.31 -19.02 -11.76
N VAL A 197 36.89 -20.27 -11.88
CA VAL A 197 35.76 -20.81 -11.12
C VAL A 197 36.07 -20.73 -9.62
N GLN A 198 35.15 -20.15 -8.87
CA GLN A 198 35.22 -19.96 -7.42
C GLN A 198 34.14 -20.79 -6.73
N GLN A 199 34.50 -21.36 -5.59
CA GLN A 199 33.55 -21.94 -4.66
C GLN A 199 33.43 -21.03 -3.45
N GLY A 200 32.21 -20.92 -2.92
CA GLY A 200 32.02 -20.20 -1.70
C GLY A 200 30.78 -20.57 -0.90
N ALA A 201 30.93 -20.46 0.41
CA ALA A 201 29.90 -20.77 1.38
C ALA A 201 29.52 -19.52 2.17
N SER A 202 28.27 -19.44 2.60
CA SER A 202 27.78 -18.46 3.57
C SER A 202 26.81 -19.11 4.54
N TRP A 203 26.60 -18.47 5.69
CA TRP A 203 25.54 -18.86 6.60
C TRP A 203 24.81 -17.62 7.11
N ARG A 204 23.53 -17.82 7.43
CA ARG A 204 22.61 -16.78 7.87
C ARG A 204 21.87 -17.24 9.10
N LEU A 205 21.81 -16.35 10.09
CA LEU A 205 21.05 -16.49 11.33
C LEU A 205 19.98 -15.41 11.35
N ARG A 206 18.72 -15.79 11.56
CA ARG A 206 17.58 -14.88 11.71
C ARG A 206 16.84 -15.19 13.00
N TYR A 207 16.56 -14.16 13.78
CA TYR A 207 15.76 -14.23 15.00
C TYR A 207 14.70 -13.14 14.98
N SER A 208 13.47 -13.49 15.30
CA SER A 208 12.36 -12.55 15.34
C SER A 208 11.43 -12.87 16.49
N ASN A 209 11.12 -11.89 17.32
CA ASN A 209 10.18 -12.04 18.43
C ASN A 209 9.20 -10.86 18.46
N GLN A 210 7.92 -11.17 18.68
CA GLN A 210 6.84 -10.22 18.86
C GLN A 210 6.13 -10.54 20.17
N LEU A 211 6.42 -9.74 21.19
CA LEU A 211 5.83 -9.83 22.52
C LEU A 211 4.61 -8.91 22.59
N THR A 212 3.42 -9.47 22.38
CA THR A 212 2.16 -8.72 22.45
C THR A 212 1.91 -8.13 23.84
N ALA A 213 2.34 -8.80 24.91
CA ALA A 213 2.15 -8.35 26.29
C ALA A 213 2.84 -7.02 26.61
N THR A 214 4.03 -6.80 26.06
CA THR A 214 4.82 -5.57 26.22
C THR A 214 4.80 -4.67 24.99
N GLY A 215 4.20 -5.11 23.88
CA GLY A 215 4.23 -4.42 22.59
C GLY A 215 5.65 -4.27 22.03
N THR A 216 6.50 -5.27 22.27
CA THR A 216 7.90 -5.28 21.82
C THR A 216 8.03 -6.13 20.56
N ASN A 217 8.57 -5.56 19.49
CA ASN A 217 9.00 -6.32 18.31
C ASN A 217 10.52 -6.22 18.19
N PHE A 218 11.17 -7.36 17.99
CA PHE A 218 12.61 -7.45 17.84
C PHE A 218 12.96 -8.37 16.69
N PHE A 219 13.80 -7.89 15.79
CA PHE A 219 14.32 -8.62 14.64
C PHE A 219 15.84 -8.47 14.61
N LEU A 220 16.51 -9.59 14.42
CA LEU A 220 17.96 -9.65 14.29
C LEU A 220 18.31 -10.63 13.17
N THR A 221 19.10 -10.16 12.22
CA THR A 221 19.67 -11.01 11.18
C THR A 221 21.17 -10.82 11.17
N ARG A 222 21.89 -11.92 11.07
CA ARG A 222 23.33 -11.93 10.83
C ARG A 222 23.63 -12.83 9.65
N TRP A 223 24.19 -12.23 8.61
CA TRP A 223 24.75 -12.93 7.47
C TRP A 223 26.26 -12.95 7.62
N GLN A 224 26.85 -14.13 7.56
CA GLN A 224 28.28 -14.32 7.52
C GLN A 224 28.64 -14.99 6.19
N TYR A 225 29.39 -14.29 5.37
CA TYR A 225 30.03 -14.90 4.23
C TYR A 225 31.19 -15.72 4.80
N ALA A 226 31.29 -17.02 4.55
CA ALA A 226 32.34 -17.84 5.15
C ALA A 226 33.62 -17.74 4.31
N SER A 227 33.49 -17.83 2.99
CA SER A 227 34.58 -17.81 2.01
C SER A 227 34.67 -16.49 1.24
N GLN A 228 35.84 -16.22 0.64
CA GLN A 228 36.04 -15.12 -0.32
C GLN A 228 35.33 -15.35 -1.66
N GLY A 229 35.17 -16.61 -2.09
CA GLY A 229 34.56 -16.97 -3.38
C GLY A 229 33.04 -17.06 -3.37
N TYR A 230 32.36 -16.56 -2.32
CA TYR A 230 30.90 -16.53 -2.30
C TYR A 230 30.39 -15.40 -3.17
N ASN A 231 29.56 -15.73 -4.14
CA ASN A 231 28.91 -14.76 -5.02
C ASN A 231 27.41 -15.06 -5.08
N THR A 232 26.60 -14.02 -5.18
CA THR A 232 25.18 -14.16 -5.50
C THR A 232 24.99 -14.38 -7.00
N LEU A 233 23.81 -14.83 -7.43
CA LEU A 233 23.51 -14.98 -8.85
C LEU A 233 23.66 -13.65 -9.60
N SER A 234 23.15 -12.56 -9.03
CA SER A 234 23.23 -11.22 -9.62
C SER A 234 24.69 -10.76 -9.75
N ASP A 235 25.54 -10.97 -8.74
CA ASP A 235 26.97 -10.59 -8.79
C ASP A 235 27.71 -11.23 -9.98
N VAL A 236 27.34 -12.47 -10.30
CA VAL A 236 28.00 -13.25 -11.35
C VAL A 236 27.44 -12.87 -12.72
N LEU A 237 26.12 -12.83 -12.86
CA LEU A 237 25.51 -12.50 -14.15
C LEU A 237 25.74 -11.04 -14.56
N ASP A 238 25.73 -10.09 -13.61
CA ASP A 238 26.03 -8.68 -13.89
C ASP A 238 27.50 -8.44 -14.27
N SER A 239 28.38 -9.44 -14.04
CA SER A 239 29.78 -9.40 -14.48
C SER A 239 29.96 -9.70 -15.96
N TYR A 240 29.04 -10.46 -16.59
CA TYR A 240 29.08 -10.77 -18.02
C TYR A 240 28.47 -9.63 -18.82
N ARG A 241 29.32 -8.85 -19.51
CA ARG A 241 28.91 -7.72 -20.33
C ARG A 241 29.47 -7.80 -21.75
N HIS A 242 28.66 -7.39 -22.73
CA HIS A 242 29.02 -7.38 -24.16
C HIS A 242 29.83 -6.14 -24.58
N ASN A 243 29.63 -5.00 -23.90
CA ASN A 243 30.42 -3.79 -24.15
C ASN A 243 31.63 -3.83 -23.20
N GLY A 244 32.84 -4.02 -23.73
CA GLY A 244 34.10 -4.14 -22.96
C GLY A 244 34.44 -2.97 -22.01
N ASN A 245 33.57 -1.96 -21.90
CA ASN A 245 33.54 -1.06 -20.77
C ASN A 245 33.07 -1.82 -19.53
N ARG A 246 34.02 -2.34 -18.75
CA ARG A 246 33.82 -2.45 -17.30
C ARG A 246 33.40 -1.06 -16.83
N LEU A 247 32.12 -0.82 -16.55
CA LEU A 247 31.79 0.34 -15.73
C LEU A 247 32.49 0.04 -14.41
N TRP A 248 33.58 0.76 -14.14
CA TRP A 248 34.26 0.70 -12.85
C TRP A 248 33.33 1.31 -11.80
N SER A 249 32.26 0.59 -11.46
CA SER A 249 31.54 0.77 -10.21
C SER A 249 32.55 0.37 -9.14
N TRP A 250 33.08 1.35 -8.43
CA TRP A 250 33.94 1.17 -7.26
C TRP A 250 33.32 0.23 -6.20
N ARG A 251 32.01 -0.07 -6.29
CA ARG A 251 31.29 -1.05 -5.45
C ARG A 251 31.33 -2.49 -5.97
N GLU A 252 31.57 -2.76 -7.26
CA GLU A 252 31.55 -4.12 -7.84
C GLU A 252 32.66 -5.04 -7.29
N ASN A 253 33.72 -4.46 -6.74
CA ASN A 253 34.78 -5.22 -6.06
C ASN A 253 34.55 -5.37 -4.56
N LEU A 254 33.56 -4.72 -3.93
CA LEU A 254 33.41 -4.80 -2.48
C LEU A 254 32.85 -6.16 -2.07
N GLN A 255 33.64 -6.93 -1.34
CA GLN A 255 33.26 -8.27 -0.88
C GLN A 255 32.84 -8.19 0.59
N PRO A 256 31.55 -8.28 0.92
CA PRO A 256 31.11 -8.22 2.30
C PRO A 256 31.62 -9.47 3.04
N SER A 257 32.13 -9.28 4.26
CA SER A 257 32.56 -10.37 5.14
C SER A 257 31.43 -10.80 6.07
N SER A 258 30.72 -9.81 6.63
CA SER A 258 29.53 -10.02 7.44
C SER A 258 28.58 -8.84 7.33
N ARG A 259 27.29 -9.12 7.50
CA ARG A 259 26.25 -8.11 7.61
C ARG A 259 25.35 -8.42 8.80
N THR A 260 25.24 -7.48 9.72
CA THR A 260 24.35 -7.59 10.88
C THR A 260 23.30 -6.50 10.79
N THR A 261 22.03 -6.87 10.95
CA THR A 261 20.89 -5.95 10.94
C THR A 261 20.04 -6.21 12.17
N LEU A 262 19.68 -5.14 12.87
CA LEU A 262 18.88 -5.15 14.08
C LEU A 262 17.73 -4.15 13.93
N MET A 263 16.53 -4.57 14.32
CA MET A 263 15.37 -3.70 14.42
C MET A 263 14.65 -4.00 15.73
N LEU A 264 14.45 -2.98 16.55
CA LEU A 264 13.70 -3.04 17.79
C LEU A 264 12.63 -1.97 17.74
N SER A 265 11.37 -2.33 18.00
CA SER A 265 10.29 -1.38 18.23
C SER A 265 9.57 -1.71 19.52
N GLN A 266 9.35 -0.72 20.36
CA GLN A 266 8.84 -0.89 21.70
C GLN A 266 7.78 0.19 21.97
N SER A 267 6.53 -0.22 22.11
CA SER A 267 5.48 0.68 22.60
C SER A 267 5.46 0.68 24.12
N TRP A 268 5.72 1.81 24.76
CA TRP A 268 5.64 1.98 26.22
C TRP A 268 4.26 2.53 26.65
N GLY A 269 3.20 1.91 26.14
CA GLY A 269 1.83 2.34 26.41
C GLY A 269 1.48 3.74 25.90
N ARG A 270 0.29 4.25 26.25
CA ARG A 270 -0.24 5.52 25.73
C ARG A 270 0.50 6.77 26.19
N HIS A 271 1.26 6.71 27.30
CA HIS A 271 1.85 7.91 27.92
C HIS A 271 3.35 8.12 27.60
N LEU A 272 4.13 7.04 27.46
CA LEU A 272 5.58 7.13 27.21
C LEU A 272 5.93 7.05 25.71
N GLY A 273 4.96 6.72 24.86
CA GLY A 273 5.10 6.71 23.41
C GLY A 273 5.70 5.42 22.85
N ASN A 274 6.17 5.50 21.61
CA ASN A 274 6.82 4.41 20.89
C ASN A 274 8.29 4.74 20.64
N LEU A 275 9.18 3.80 20.99
CA LEU A 275 10.60 3.86 20.70
C LEU A 275 10.92 2.85 19.60
N SER A 276 11.69 3.27 18.61
CA SER A 276 12.19 2.40 17.55
C SER A 276 13.67 2.63 17.30
N LEU A 277 14.41 1.54 17.17
CA LEU A 277 15.84 1.48 16.90
C LEU A 277 16.04 0.58 15.69
N ILE A 278 16.76 1.06 14.70
CA ILE A 278 17.18 0.30 13.52
C ILE A 278 18.69 0.46 13.41
N GLY A 279 19.40 -0.63 13.22
CA GLY A 279 20.85 -0.66 13.08
C GLY A 279 21.27 -1.63 12.00
N SER A 280 22.23 -1.25 11.17
CA SER A 280 22.89 -2.19 10.26
C SER A 280 24.38 -1.90 10.20
N ARG A 281 25.17 -2.97 10.13
CA ARG A 281 26.62 -2.93 9.99
C ARG A 281 27.05 -3.94 8.95
N THR A 282 27.80 -3.47 7.96
CA THR A 282 28.41 -4.32 6.93
C THR A 282 29.91 -4.20 7.03
N ASP A 283 30.57 -5.30 7.36
CA ASP A 283 32.02 -5.39 7.38
C ASP A 283 32.51 -5.88 6.02
N TRP A 284 33.64 -5.32 5.56
CA TRP A 284 34.21 -5.63 4.25
C TRP A 284 35.45 -6.50 4.39
N ARG A 285 35.66 -7.41 3.45
CA ARG A 285 36.74 -8.40 3.50
C ARG A 285 38.01 -7.90 2.83
N ASN A 286 37.84 -7.22 1.70
CA ASN A 286 38.93 -6.75 0.85
C ASN A 286 39.38 -5.32 1.16
N ARG A 287 38.81 -4.67 2.20
CA ARG A 287 39.26 -3.39 2.73
C ARG A 287 39.04 -3.31 4.25
N PRO A 288 39.97 -2.72 5.01
CA PRO A 288 39.76 -2.46 6.43
C PRO A 288 38.65 -1.42 6.61
N GLY A 289 37.57 -1.78 7.29
CA GLY A 289 36.47 -0.88 7.60
C GLY A 289 35.10 -1.55 7.58
N HIS A 290 34.09 -0.72 7.79
CA HIS A 290 32.67 -1.07 7.88
C HIS A 290 31.81 0.10 7.43
N ASP A 291 30.65 -0.22 6.89
CA ASP A 291 29.54 0.72 6.71
C ASP A 291 28.54 0.51 7.84
N ASP A 292 28.13 1.61 8.46
CA ASP A 292 27.18 1.61 9.58
C ASP A 292 25.98 2.50 9.26
N SER A 293 24.77 2.01 9.53
CA SER A 293 23.55 2.80 9.50
C SER A 293 22.78 2.61 10.80
N TYR A 294 22.62 3.66 11.60
CA TYR A 294 21.83 3.64 12.83
C TYR A 294 20.71 4.66 12.74
N GLY A 295 19.52 4.29 13.21
CA GLY A 295 18.36 5.16 13.31
C GLY A 295 17.66 4.92 14.64
N LEU A 296 17.42 5.99 15.39
CA LEU A 296 16.68 6.00 16.63
C LEU A 296 15.52 6.98 16.48
N SER A 297 14.31 6.52 16.76
CA SER A 297 13.08 7.30 16.62
C SER A 297 12.20 7.08 17.84
N TRP A 298 11.94 8.15 18.58
CA TRP A 298 11.01 8.16 19.70
C TRP A 298 9.86 9.11 19.38
N GLY A 299 8.62 8.70 19.65
CA GLY A 299 7.46 9.56 19.47
C GLY A 299 6.39 9.31 20.51
N THR A 300 5.80 10.37 21.05
CA THR A 300 4.73 10.28 22.04
C THR A 300 3.60 11.26 21.71
N SER A 301 2.39 10.91 22.13
CA SER A 301 1.24 11.82 22.13
C SER A 301 1.13 12.49 23.49
N ILE A 302 1.27 13.81 23.52
CA ILE A 302 0.98 14.63 24.70
C ILE A 302 -0.44 15.21 24.56
N GLY A 303 -1.07 15.63 25.66
CA GLY A 303 -2.48 16.08 25.62
C GLY A 303 -2.76 17.24 24.64
N VAL A 304 -1.73 18.00 24.27
CA VAL A 304 -1.80 19.13 23.32
C VAL A 304 -1.34 18.78 21.90
N GLY A 305 -0.81 17.59 21.65
CA GLY A 305 -0.23 17.27 20.34
C GLY A 305 0.63 16.01 20.33
N SER A 306 1.46 15.87 19.31
CA SER A 306 2.42 14.78 19.17
C SER A 306 3.83 15.34 19.08
N LEU A 307 4.77 14.66 19.76
CA LEU A 307 6.18 15.00 19.76
C LEU A 307 6.94 13.79 19.23
N SER A 308 7.88 14.02 18.31
CA SER A 308 8.81 12.99 17.87
C SER A 308 10.23 13.52 17.79
N LEU A 309 11.16 12.68 18.20
CA LEU A 309 12.59 12.90 18.13
C LEU A 309 13.19 11.76 17.31
N ASN A 310 13.89 12.10 16.23
CA ASN A 310 14.58 11.14 15.39
C ASN A 310 16.06 11.49 15.31
N TRP A 311 16.91 10.48 15.30
CA TRP A 311 18.34 10.60 15.14
C TRP A 311 18.80 9.51 14.18
N ASN A 312 19.46 9.90 13.10
CA ASN A 312 20.02 8.99 12.12
C ASN A 312 21.51 9.25 11.96
N GLN A 313 22.30 8.18 11.88
CA GLN A 313 23.72 8.23 11.56
C GLN A 313 23.99 7.24 10.43
N ASN A 314 24.58 7.74 9.36
CA ASN A 314 25.05 6.94 8.25
C ASN A 314 26.55 7.15 8.06
N ARG A 315 27.31 6.06 8.10
CA ARG A 315 28.75 6.05 7.82
C ARG A 315 28.94 5.23 6.55
N THR A 316 29.36 5.91 5.49
CA THR A 316 29.63 5.28 4.20
C THR A 316 31.10 5.42 3.84
N LEU A 317 31.67 4.32 3.36
CA LEU A 317 32.98 4.29 2.70
C LEU A 317 32.89 4.95 1.32
N TRP A 318 33.66 6.01 1.10
CA TRP A 318 33.77 6.68 -0.19
C TRP A 318 34.90 6.11 -1.06
N ARG A 319 34.84 6.41 -2.37
CA ARG A 319 35.78 5.93 -3.42
C ARG A 319 37.27 6.04 -3.05
N ASN A 320 37.64 7.07 -2.29
CA ASN A 320 39.04 7.37 -1.92
C ASN A 320 39.49 6.68 -0.61
N GLY A 321 38.68 5.81 -0.01
CA GLY A 321 38.95 5.20 1.30
C GLY A 321 38.63 6.11 2.49
N ALA A 322 38.24 7.36 2.26
CA ALA A 322 37.74 8.25 3.30
C ALA A 322 36.35 7.80 3.78
N HIS A 323 36.11 7.88 5.08
CA HIS A 323 34.78 7.67 5.65
C HIS A 323 34.01 8.99 5.68
N ARG A 324 32.81 9.01 5.10
CA ARG A 324 31.88 10.12 5.29
C ARG A 324 30.87 9.71 6.35
N LYS A 325 30.90 10.42 7.47
CA LYS A 325 29.94 10.25 8.57
C LYS A 325 28.93 11.39 8.51
N GLU A 326 27.68 11.03 8.27
CA GLU A 326 26.56 11.97 8.27
C GLU A 326 25.62 11.62 9.41
N ASN A 327 25.41 12.58 10.31
CA ASN A 327 24.42 12.46 11.37
C ASN A 327 23.34 13.50 11.13
N ILE A 328 22.09 13.14 11.37
CA ILE A 328 20.95 14.05 11.28
C ILE A 328 20.06 13.82 12.50
N THR A 329 19.81 14.88 13.25
CA THR A 329 18.84 14.90 14.34
C THR A 329 17.64 15.71 13.90
N SER A 330 16.43 15.19 14.06
CA SER A 330 15.19 15.93 13.82
C SER A 330 14.29 15.90 15.05
N LEU A 331 13.76 17.06 15.42
CA LEU A 331 12.69 17.22 16.38
C LEU A 331 11.44 17.69 15.64
N TRP A 332 10.31 17.05 15.87
CA TRP A 332 9.03 17.39 15.25
C TRP A 332 7.94 17.45 16.30
N PHE A 333 7.18 18.53 16.28
CA PHE A 333 6.03 18.76 17.13
C PHE A 333 4.83 19.06 16.25
N SER A 334 3.70 18.40 16.48
CA SER A 334 2.45 18.69 15.77
C SER A 334 1.29 18.81 16.74
N MET A 335 0.50 19.85 16.56
CA MET A 335 -0.63 20.20 17.39
C MET A 335 -1.90 20.23 16.53
N PRO A 336 -2.87 19.34 16.77
CA PRO A 336 -4.17 19.45 16.12
C PRO A 336 -4.91 20.68 16.65
N LEU A 337 -5.32 21.56 15.74
CA LEU A 337 -6.11 22.76 16.01
C LEU A 337 -7.61 22.51 15.83
N SER A 338 -8.03 21.26 15.66
CA SER A 338 -9.43 20.88 15.42
C SER A 338 -10.37 21.30 16.54
N ARG A 339 -9.88 21.32 17.79
CA ARG A 339 -10.63 21.83 18.95
C ARG A 339 -10.92 23.33 18.89
N TRP A 340 -10.15 24.10 18.12
CA TRP A 340 -10.29 25.55 18.01
C TRP A 340 -10.93 25.98 16.70
N THR A 341 -10.69 25.24 15.62
CA THR A 341 -11.14 25.59 14.26
C THR A 341 -12.41 24.85 13.84
N GLY A 342 -12.77 23.75 14.52
CA GLY A 342 -13.86 22.86 14.11
C GLY A 342 -13.55 21.99 12.89
N ASN A 343 -12.41 22.21 12.24
CA ASN A 343 -11.97 21.51 11.04
C ASN A 343 -10.72 20.67 11.33
N ASN A 344 -10.38 19.72 10.46
CA ASN A 344 -9.20 18.87 10.63
C ASN A 344 -7.93 19.63 10.20
N VAL A 345 -7.53 20.63 11.00
CA VAL A 345 -6.34 21.47 10.78
C VAL A 345 -5.31 21.17 11.87
N SER A 346 -4.04 21.05 11.50
CA SER A 346 -2.91 20.92 12.44
C SER A 346 -1.83 21.96 12.15
N ALA A 347 -1.18 22.43 13.22
CA ALA A 347 0.05 23.20 13.14
C ALA A 347 1.23 22.28 13.46
N SER A 348 2.33 22.43 12.74
CA SER A 348 3.55 21.68 12.96
C SER A 348 4.74 22.60 13.08
N TRP A 349 5.69 22.19 13.92
CA TRP A 349 7.00 22.78 14.02
C TRP A 349 8.04 21.67 13.95
N GLN A 350 9.09 21.90 13.18
CA GLN A 350 10.15 20.94 13.00
C GLN A 350 11.51 21.63 13.01
N MET A 351 12.48 20.96 13.59
CA MET A 351 13.88 21.33 13.56
C MET A 351 14.71 20.14 13.08
N THR A 352 15.50 20.33 12.03
CA THR A 352 16.44 19.34 11.50
C THR A 352 17.85 19.89 11.60
N SER A 353 18.74 19.17 12.28
CA SER A 353 20.14 19.53 12.50
C SER A 353 21.07 18.44 11.93
N PRO A 354 21.67 18.66 10.74
CA PRO A 354 22.67 17.76 10.19
C PRO A 354 24.06 18.01 10.81
N SER A 355 24.96 17.02 10.73
CA SER A 355 26.35 17.14 11.20
C SER A 355 27.20 18.07 10.33
N HIS A 356 26.79 18.28 9.07
CA HIS A 356 27.44 19.18 8.13
C HIS A 356 26.37 20.02 7.42
N GLY A 357 26.60 21.33 7.35
CA GLY A 357 25.62 22.32 6.89
C GLY A 357 24.78 22.89 8.04
N GLY A 358 24.06 23.97 7.78
CA GLY A 358 23.31 24.64 8.84
C GLY A 358 21.96 24.00 9.16
N GLN A 359 21.50 24.30 10.38
CA GLN A 359 20.23 23.86 10.96
C GLN A 359 19.04 24.40 10.16
N THR A 360 18.03 23.57 9.92
CA THR A 360 16.76 23.96 9.30
C THR A 360 15.64 23.93 10.33
N GLN A 361 14.91 25.03 10.46
CA GLN A 361 13.68 25.12 11.26
C GLN A 361 12.50 25.38 10.33
N GLN A 362 11.36 24.76 10.61
CA GLN A 362 10.19 24.79 9.76
C GLN A 362 8.95 24.92 10.62
N VAL A 363 8.03 25.77 10.18
CA VAL A 363 6.69 25.92 10.77
C VAL A 363 5.69 25.72 9.64
N GLY A 364 4.67 24.93 9.89
CA GLY A 364 3.64 24.62 8.91
C GLY A 364 2.26 24.59 9.50
N VAL A 365 1.27 24.83 8.63
CA VAL A 365 -0.13 24.55 8.91
C VAL A 365 -0.65 23.71 7.75
N ASN A 366 -1.28 22.59 8.08
CA ASN A 366 -1.86 21.67 7.12
C ASN A 366 -3.28 21.31 7.55
N GLY A 367 -4.12 20.90 6.62
CA GLY A 367 -5.45 20.43 6.96
C GLY A 367 -6.25 19.91 5.78
N GLU A 368 -7.44 19.41 6.11
CA GLU A 368 -8.37 18.83 5.15
C GLU A 368 -9.63 19.69 5.03
N ALA A 369 -10.15 19.82 3.82
CA ALA A 369 -11.39 20.52 3.50
C ALA A 369 -12.27 19.72 2.52
N PHE A 370 -13.51 20.18 2.30
CA PHE A 370 -14.46 19.58 1.36
C PHE A 370 -14.75 18.09 1.62
N SER A 371 -15.03 17.72 2.88
CA SER A 371 -15.20 16.31 3.28
C SER A 371 -13.96 15.46 2.95
N GLN A 372 -12.78 15.97 3.31
CA GLN A 372 -11.47 15.32 3.13
C GLN A 372 -11.04 15.15 1.67
N GLN A 373 -11.68 15.86 0.74
CA GLN A 373 -11.30 15.84 -0.67
C GLN A 373 -10.11 16.75 -0.96
N LEU A 374 -9.97 17.88 -0.25
CA LEU A 374 -8.82 18.76 -0.41
C LEU A 374 -7.89 18.59 0.80
N ASP A 375 -6.69 18.09 0.56
CA ASP A 375 -5.55 18.25 1.45
C ASP A 375 -4.77 19.51 1.04
N TRP A 376 -4.39 20.32 2.02
CA TRP A 376 -3.58 21.50 1.78
C TRP A 376 -2.55 21.66 2.88
N GLU A 377 -1.41 22.22 2.52
CA GLU A 377 -0.34 22.51 3.46
C GLU A 377 0.44 23.75 3.04
N VAL A 378 0.68 24.61 4.02
CA VAL A 378 1.53 25.79 3.89
C VAL A 378 2.66 25.67 4.89
N ARG A 379 3.91 25.79 4.42
CA ARG A 379 5.11 25.73 5.25
C ARG A 379 6.05 26.88 4.99
N GLN A 380 6.63 27.39 6.07
CA GLN A 380 7.76 28.30 6.03
C GLN A 380 8.97 27.61 6.66
N SER A 381 10.10 27.65 5.96
CA SER A 381 11.35 27.07 6.43
C SER A 381 12.46 28.10 6.42
N TYR A 382 13.33 28.00 7.43
CA TYR A 382 14.53 28.80 7.63
C TYR A 382 15.72 27.88 7.80
N ARG A 383 16.77 28.05 6.99
CA ARG A 383 18.04 27.30 7.08
C ARG A 383 19.16 28.26 7.46
N ALA A 384 19.73 28.04 8.63
CA ALA A 384 20.97 28.70 9.05
C ALA A 384 22.11 28.33 8.09
N ASP A 385 23.09 29.21 7.94
CA ASP A 385 24.30 29.00 7.11
C ASP A 385 24.03 28.61 5.64
N ALA A 386 22.84 28.95 5.13
CA ALA A 386 22.51 28.76 3.73
C ALA A 386 23.25 29.80 2.86
N PRO A 387 23.60 29.45 1.60
CA PRO A 387 24.12 30.41 0.63
C PRO A 387 23.18 31.63 0.48
N PRO A 388 23.68 32.80 0.04
CA PRO A 388 22.87 33.99 -0.17
C PRO A 388 21.62 33.68 -1.00
N GLY A 389 20.45 33.90 -0.38
CA GLY A 389 19.14 33.64 -1.01
C GLY A 389 18.52 32.26 -0.79
N GLY A 390 19.26 31.29 -0.25
CA GLY A 390 18.76 29.94 0.07
C GLY A 390 18.26 29.74 1.51
N GLY A 391 18.37 30.76 2.36
CA GLY A 391 18.04 30.66 3.79
C GLY A 391 16.55 30.57 4.10
N ASN A 392 15.69 31.15 3.26
CA ASN A 392 14.23 31.11 3.47
C ASN A 392 13.59 30.35 2.33
N ASN A 393 12.71 29.40 2.65
CA ASN A 393 11.90 28.72 1.65
C ASN A 393 10.44 28.60 2.11
N SER A 394 9.53 29.03 1.25
CA SER A 394 8.08 28.94 1.42
C SER A 394 7.56 27.83 0.52
N ALA A 395 6.78 26.90 1.06
CA ALA A 395 6.20 25.80 0.31
C ALA A 395 4.68 25.77 0.48
N LEU A 396 3.97 25.49 -0.61
CA LEU A 396 2.54 25.25 -0.67
C LEU A 396 2.32 23.90 -1.36
N HIS A 397 1.57 23.02 -0.72
CA HIS A 397 1.11 21.76 -1.28
C HIS A 397 -0.42 21.76 -1.29
N LEU A 398 -1.01 21.31 -2.38
CA LEU A 398 -2.45 21.14 -2.56
C LEU A 398 -2.69 19.78 -3.21
N ALA A 399 -3.58 18.96 -2.65
CA ALA A 399 -3.98 17.70 -3.26
C ALA A 399 -5.50 17.54 -3.20
N TRP A 400 -6.11 17.25 -4.34
CA TRP A 400 -7.54 17.08 -4.54
C TRP A 400 -7.86 15.63 -4.91
N ASN A 401 -8.58 14.94 -4.04
CA ASN A 401 -9.13 13.61 -4.22
C ASN A 401 -10.51 13.71 -4.88
N GLY A 402 -10.53 13.63 -6.21
CA GLY A 402 -11.76 13.67 -7.01
C GLY A 402 -12.37 12.29 -7.25
N ALA A 403 -13.56 12.30 -7.88
CA ALA A 403 -14.25 11.08 -8.32
C ALA A 403 -13.53 10.39 -9.48
N TYR A 404 -12.92 11.18 -10.37
CA TYR A 404 -12.28 10.70 -11.60
C TYR A 404 -10.76 10.59 -11.51
N GLY A 405 -10.17 10.83 -10.34
CA GLY A 405 -8.72 10.86 -10.16
C GLY A 405 -8.27 11.81 -9.06
N LEU A 406 -6.96 11.87 -8.90
CA LEU A 406 -6.22 12.69 -7.95
C LEU A 406 -5.48 13.78 -8.72
N LEU A 407 -5.57 15.02 -8.24
CA LEU A 407 -4.85 16.17 -8.76
C LEU A 407 -4.06 16.80 -7.62
N GLY A 408 -2.74 16.90 -7.75
CA GLY A 408 -1.91 17.63 -6.81
C GLY A 408 -1.11 18.74 -7.46
N GLY A 409 -0.73 19.70 -6.64
CA GLY A 409 0.04 20.87 -6.99
C GLY A 409 1.02 21.21 -5.88
N ASP A 410 2.24 21.50 -6.28
CA ASP A 410 3.36 21.82 -5.42
C ASP A 410 3.98 23.14 -5.85
N TYR A 411 4.24 24.02 -4.89
CA TYR A 411 4.93 25.27 -5.13
C TYR A 411 5.96 25.52 -4.03
N SER A 412 7.24 25.59 -4.40
CA SER A 412 8.33 25.94 -3.47
C SER A 412 9.07 27.17 -3.98
N TYR A 413 9.28 28.14 -3.09
CA TYR A 413 9.96 29.38 -3.40
C TYR A 413 11.03 29.72 -2.36
N SER A 414 12.25 29.90 -2.83
CA SER A 414 13.36 30.56 -2.15
C SER A 414 13.93 31.65 -3.07
N ARG A 415 14.80 32.53 -2.58
CA ARG A 415 15.43 33.53 -3.47
C ARG A 415 16.43 32.90 -4.45
N ALA A 416 16.95 31.71 -4.13
CA ALA A 416 17.87 30.96 -4.98
C ALA A 416 17.15 30.09 -6.03
N MET A 417 15.94 29.60 -5.72
CA MET A 417 15.23 28.65 -6.57
C MET A 417 13.71 28.77 -6.42
N ARG A 418 13.01 28.63 -7.56
CA ARG A 418 11.56 28.50 -7.64
C ARG A 418 11.22 27.18 -8.32
N GLN A 419 10.44 26.35 -7.66
CA GLN A 419 9.97 25.05 -8.17
C GLN A 419 8.45 25.02 -8.18
N MET A 420 7.89 24.44 -9.24
CA MET A 420 6.46 24.22 -9.39
C MET A 420 6.25 22.81 -9.92
N GLY A 421 5.36 22.05 -9.30
CA GLY A 421 5.00 20.69 -9.70
C GLY A 421 3.48 20.55 -9.82
N VAL A 422 3.04 19.75 -10.77
CA VAL A 422 1.63 19.32 -10.90
C VAL A 422 1.63 17.82 -11.11
N ASN A 423 0.82 17.10 -10.35
CA ASN A 423 0.67 15.65 -10.45
C ASN A 423 -0.79 15.29 -10.72
N ILE A 424 -1.02 14.42 -11.70
CA ILE A 424 -2.34 13.88 -12.02
C ILE A 424 -2.22 12.37 -12.02
N ALA A 425 -3.09 11.69 -11.26
CA ALA A 425 -3.13 10.24 -11.19
C ALA A 425 -4.58 9.75 -11.23
N GLY A 426 -4.86 8.71 -11.99
CA GLY A 426 -6.22 8.19 -12.13
C GLY A 426 -6.21 6.75 -12.64
N GLY A 427 -7.40 6.15 -12.62
CA GLY A 427 -7.69 4.80 -13.05
C GLY A 427 -8.68 4.78 -14.21
N ILE A 428 -8.53 3.84 -15.14
CA ILE A 428 -9.48 3.61 -16.23
C ILE A 428 -9.81 2.12 -16.25
N VAL A 429 -11.09 1.78 -16.16
CA VAL A 429 -11.59 0.41 -16.37
C VAL A 429 -12.44 0.41 -17.63
N ILE A 430 -12.10 -0.47 -18.58
CA ILE A 430 -12.88 -0.73 -19.78
C ILE A 430 -13.66 -2.03 -19.54
N HIS A 431 -14.98 -1.94 -19.55
CA HIS A 431 -15.90 -3.04 -19.29
C HIS A 431 -17.02 -3.07 -20.33
N HIS A 432 -17.89 -4.07 -20.25
CA HIS A 432 -18.94 -4.30 -21.24
C HIS A 432 -20.01 -3.17 -21.31
N HIS A 433 -20.15 -2.36 -20.26
CA HIS A 433 -21.02 -1.18 -20.24
C HIS A 433 -20.31 0.12 -20.66
N GLY A 434 -19.00 0.09 -20.93
CA GLY A 434 -18.24 1.23 -21.43
C GLY A 434 -16.92 1.46 -20.69
N VAL A 435 -16.56 2.72 -20.52
CA VAL A 435 -15.32 3.14 -19.86
C VAL A 435 -15.66 3.87 -18.58
N THR A 436 -15.12 3.45 -17.45
CA THR A 436 -15.31 4.10 -16.14
C THR A 436 -13.97 4.65 -15.66
N LEU A 437 -13.97 5.93 -15.30
CA LEU A 437 -12.81 6.64 -14.76
C LEU A 437 -12.90 6.67 -13.23
N GLY A 438 -11.77 6.61 -12.56
CA GLY A 438 -11.72 6.62 -11.10
C GLY A 438 -10.38 7.05 -10.55
N GLN A 439 -10.23 6.91 -9.23
CA GLN A 439 -8.94 7.05 -8.56
C GLN A 439 -7.94 5.96 -9.01
N PRO A 440 -6.62 6.13 -8.79
CA PRO A 440 -5.61 5.15 -9.18
C PRO A 440 -5.94 3.73 -8.73
N LEU A 441 -5.93 2.79 -9.68
CA LEU A 441 -6.26 1.39 -9.43
C LEU A 441 -5.03 0.66 -8.88
N GLN A 442 -5.18 0.01 -7.73
CA GLN A 442 -4.15 -0.87 -7.16
C GLN A 442 -4.77 -2.20 -6.74
N GLY A 443 -4.01 -3.28 -6.96
CA GLY A 443 -4.44 -4.64 -6.61
C GLY A 443 -5.70 -5.05 -7.35
N SER A 444 -6.65 -5.61 -6.61
CA SER A 444 -7.96 -6.00 -7.13
C SER A 444 -8.98 -4.87 -6.96
N VAL A 445 -9.90 -4.76 -7.90
CA VAL A 445 -10.79 -3.61 -8.04
C VAL A 445 -12.24 -4.08 -8.06
N ALA A 446 -13.12 -3.35 -7.38
CA ALA A 446 -14.56 -3.47 -7.60
C ALA A 446 -15.00 -2.40 -8.61
N LEU A 447 -15.63 -2.84 -9.69
CA LEU A 447 -16.44 -1.99 -10.56
C LEU A 447 -17.83 -1.88 -9.94
N VAL A 448 -18.16 -0.71 -9.44
CA VAL A 448 -19.44 -0.41 -8.82
C VAL A 448 -20.38 0.08 -9.90
N GLU A 449 -21.51 -0.59 -10.06
CA GLU A 449 -22.54 -0.26 -11.04
C GLU A 449 -23.84 0.04 -10.27
N ALA A 450 -24.27 1.29 -10.27
CA ALA A 450 -25.51 1.74 -9.65
C ALA A 450 -26.28 2.63 -10.63
N PRO A 451 -26.92 2.05 -11.67
CA PRO A 451 -27.47 2.80 -12.79
C PRO A 451 -28.39 3.96 -12.36
N GLY A 452 -28.09 5.18 -12.81
CA GLY A 452 -28.88 6.38 -12.48
C GLY A 452 -28.68 6.94 -11.07
N ALA A 453 -27.89 6.30 -10.21
CA ALA A 453 -27.48 6.87 -8.93
C ALA A 453 -26.18 7.67 -9.12
N SER A 454 -26.27 8.89 -9.67
CA SER A 454 -25.10 9.74 -9.96
C SER A 454 -24.62 10.55 -8.75
N GLY A 455 -23.30 10.68 -8.59
CA GLY A 455 -22.67 11.52 -7.55
C GLY A 455 -22.74 10.95 -6.13
N VAL A 456 -23.07 9.67 -5.99
CA VAL A 456 -23.24 8.97 -4.72
C VAL A 456 -21.89 8.51 -4.21
N PRO A 457 -21.50 8.86 -2.97
CA PRO A 457 -20.29 8.35 -2.34
C PRO A 457 -20.32 6.84 -2.19
N VAL A 458 -19.17 6.21 -2.45
CA VAL A 458 -19.01 4.77 -2.38
C VAL A 458 -17.91 4.43 -1.38
N GLY A 459 -18.28 3.66 -0.36
CA GLY A 459 -17.42 3.31 0.76
C GLY A 459 -17.08 4.50 1.64
N GLY A 460 -15.99 4.39 2.40
CA GLY A 460 -15.48 5.43 3.30
C GLY A 460 -14.31 6.23 2.74
N TRP A 461 -14.00 6.09 1.44
CA TRP A 461 -12.83 6.74 0.83
C TRP A 461 -13.17 8.16 0.35
N PRO A 462 -12.38 9.18 0.73
CA PRO A 462 -12.61 10.55 0.27
C PRO A 462 -12.58 10.66 -1.26
N GLY A 463 -13.59 11.34 -1.81
CA GLY A 463 -13.65 11.64 -3.24
C GLY A 463 -14.28 10.57 -4.13
N VAL A 464 -14.32 9.30 -3.69
CA VAL A 464 -14.88 8.19 -4.49
C VAL A 464 -16.39 8.33 -4.58
N LYS A 465 -16.88 8.61 -5.80
CA LYS A 465 -18.31 8.79 -6.10
C LYS A 465 -18.64 8.15 -7.44
N THR A 466 -19.90 7.75 -7.60
CA THR A 466 -20.47 7.34 -8.88
C THR A 466 -20.45 8.49 -9.89
N ASP A 467 -20.17 8.14 -11.14
CA ASP A 467 -20.17 9.06 -12.26
C ASP A 467 -21.62 9.37 -12.72
N PHE A 468 -21.74 10.09 -13.84
CA PHE A 468 -23.03 10.47 -14.42
C PHE A 468 -23.90 9.29 -14.88
N ARG A 469 -23.33 8.09 -15.09
CA ARG A 469 -24.06 6.85 -15.39
C ARG A 469 -24.42 6.07 -14.14
N GLY A 470 -23.75 6.34 -13.02
CA GLY A 470 -23.88 5.59 -11.79
C GLY A 470 -22.72 4.61 -11.55
N ASP A 471 -21.63 4.72 -12.31
CA ASP A 471 -20.50 3.80 -12.25
C ASP A 471 -19.31 4.41 -11.49
N THR A 472 -18.56 3.61 -10.74
CA THR A 472 -17.26 4.02 -10.17
C THR A 472 -16.37 2.82 -9.92
N THR A 473 -15.12 3.06 -9.53
CA THR A 473 -14.16 2.00 -9.21
C THR A 473 -13.64 2.16 -7.79
N VAL A 474 -13.65 1.07 -7.04
CA VAL A 474 -13.06 0.98 -5.70
C VAL A 474 -11.84 0.06 -5.78
N GLY A 475 -10.65 0.63 -5.57
CA GLY A 475 -9.39 -0.12 -5.59
C GLY A 475 -9.01 -0.72 -4.24
N ASN A 476 -7.87 -1.41 -4.21
CA ASN A 476 -7.23 -1.95 -3.00
C ASN A 476 -8.11 -2.93 -2.20
N LEU A 477 -8.83 -3.81 -2.91
CA LEU A 477 -9.61 -4.86 -2.27
C LEU A 477 -8.72 -5.98 -1.72
N ASN A 478 -9.09 -6.51 -0.56
CA ASN A 478 -8.43 -7.66 0.03
C ASN A 478 -8.70 -8.92 -0.82
N VAL A 479 -7.63 -9.50 -1.35
CA VAL A 479 -7.70 -10.70 -2.21
C VAL A 479 -8.08 -11.94 -1.41
N TYR A 480 -8.94 -12.77 -1.99
CA TYR A 480 -9.48 -14.00 -1.41
C TYR A 480 -10.16 -13.79 -0.05
N GLN A 481 -10.64 -12.58 0.20
CA GLN A 481 -11.36 -12.18 1.40
C GLN A 481 -12.65 -11.46 1.03
N GLU A 482 -13.59 -11.45 1.95
CA GLU A 482 -14.84 -10.72 1.80
C GLU A 482 -14.58 -9.21 1.94
N ASN A 483 -14.98 -8.46 0.92
CA ASN A 483 -14.94 -7.00 0.92
C ASN A 483 -16.37 -6.48 0.79
N THR A 484 -16.78 -5.65 1.73
CA THR A 484 -18.09 -4.97 1.67
C THR A 484 -17.93 -3.64 0.97
N VAL A 485 -18.64 -3.47 -0.14
CA VAL A 485 -18.76 -2.21 -0.88
C VAL A 485 -20.12 -1.62 -0.53
N SER A 486 -20.12 -0.37 -0.07
CA SER A 486 -21.33 0.30 0.43
C SER A 486 -21.61 1.58 -0.33
N LEU A 487 -22.87 1.88 -0.61
CA LEU A 487 -23.32 3.19 -1.10
C LEU A 487 -23.90 4.00 0.05
N ASP A 488 -23.62 5.30 0.11
CA ASP A 488 -24.24 6.20 1.09
C ASP A 488 -25.65 6.62 0.62
N PRO A 489 -26.72 6.10 1.24
CA PRO A 489 -28.09 6.39 0.81
C PRO A 489 -28.51 7.84 1.09
N SER A 490 -27.82 8.56 1.99
CA SER A 490 -28.14 9.95 2.32
C SER A 490 -27.81 10.95 1.21
N ARG A 491 -27.01 10.51 0.23
CA ARG A 491 -26.55 11.29 -0.91
C ARG A 491 -27.14 10.81 -2.24
N LEU A 492 -28.13 9.91 -2.19
CA LEU A 492 -28.88 9.51 -3.38
C LEU A 492 -29.66 10.71 -3.96
N PRO A 493 -29.80 10.79 -5.29
CA PRO A 493 -30.77 11.67 -5.92
C PRO A 493 -32.18 11.48 -5.34
N ASP A 494 -32.98 12.54 -5.32
CA ASP A 494 -34.33 12.50 -4.73
C ASP A 494 -35.28 11.50 -5.41
N ASP A 495 -34.99 11.16 -6.65
CA ASP A 495 -35.69 10.26 -7.56
C ASP A 495 -34.93 8.93 -7.75
N ALA A 496 -34.00 8.60 -6.85
CA ALA A 496 -33.29 7.32 -6.89
C ALA A 496 -33.40 6.61 -5.54
N GLU A 497 -33.60 5.30 -5.60
CA GLU A 497 -33.52 4.43 -4.44
C GLU A 497 -32.69 3.19 -4.76
N VAL A 498 -32.02 2.63 -3.76
CA VAL A 498 -31.26 1.40 -3.89
C VAL A 498 -31.89 0.34 -2.99
N THR A 499 -32.14 -0.86 -3.50
CA THR A 499 -32.76 -1.94 -2.72
C THR A 499 -31.82 -2.52 -1.66
N GLN A 500 -30.51 -2.39 -1.89
CA GLN A 500 -29.45 -2.90 -1.03
C GLN A 500 -28.32 -1.88 -1.00
N THR A 501 -27.94 -1.40 0.19
CA THR A 501 -26.87 -0.41 0.35
C THR A 501 -25.48 -1.01 0.38
N ASP A 502 -25.37 -2.34 0.54
CA ASP A 502 -24.10 -3.04 0.77
C ASP A 502 -23.99 -4.32 -0.06
N VAL A 503 -22.95 -4.44 -0.88
CA VAL A 503 -22.65 -5.62 -1.69
C VAL A 503 -21.33 -6.23 -1.23
N ARG A 504 -21.29 -7.55 -1.08
CA ARG A 504 -20.09 -8.30 -0.67
C ARG A 504 -19.44 -8.94 -1.89
N VAL A 505 -18.14 -8.72 -2.06
CA VAL A 505 -17.34 -9.28 -3.16
C VAL A 505 -16.10 -9.99 -2.63
N VAL A 506 -15.68 -11.07 -3.30
CA VAL A 506 -14.49 -11.85 -2.96
C VAL A 506 -13.57 -11.92 -4.19
N PRO A 507 -12.70 -10.93 -4.42
CA PRO A 507 -11.86 -10.88 -5.60
C PRO A 507 -10.65 -11.82 -5.47
N THR A 508 -10.27 -12.48 -6.57
CA THR A 508 -8.92 -13.08 -6.69
C THR A 508 -7.89 -11.99 -7.00
N GLU A 509 -6.59 -12.29 -6.90
CA GLU A 509 -5.58 -11.26 -7.14
C GLU A 509 -5.59 -10.72 -8.58
N GLY A 510 -5.69 -9.39 -8.70
CA GLY A 510 -5.79 -8.69 -9.98
C GLY A 510 -7.17 -8.76 -10.63
N ALA A 511 -8.18 -9.30 -9.94
CA ALA A 511 -9.54 -9.35 -10.47
C ALA A 511 -10.20 -7.97 -10.48
N VAL A 512 -11.00 -7.73 -11.51
CA VAL A 512 -12.00 -6.67 -11.54
C VAL A 512 -13.35 -7.34 -11.32
N VAL A 513 -13.93 -7.15 -10.14
CA VAL A 513 -15.20 -7.77 -9.75
C VAL A 513 -16.34 -6.76 -9.84
N GLU A 514 -17.50 -7.18 -10.30
CA GLU A 514 -18.67 -6.30 -10.40
C GLU A 514 -19.42 -6.26 -9.06
N ALA A 515 -19.67 -5.06 -8.55
CA ALA A 515 -20.50 -4.79 -7.39
C ALA A 515 -21.78 -4.06 -7.87
N LYS A 516 -22.80 -4.85 -8.18
CA LYS A 516 -24.06 -4.37 -8.78
C LYS A 516 -25.06 -3.95 -7.71
N PHE A 517 -25.50 -2.71 -7.80
CA PHE A 517 -26.54 -2.13 -6.98
C PHE A 517 -27.81 -1.98 -7.81
N HIS A 518 -28.89 -2.60 -7.33
CA HIS A 518 -30.18 -2.48 -7.98
C HIS A 518 -30.81 -1.14 -7.58
N THR A 519 -30.81 -0.23 -8.55
CA THR A 519 -31.37 1.11 -8.42
C THR A 519 -32.78 1.15 -9.00
N ARG A 520 -33.68 1.86 -8.31
CA ARG A 520 -35.02 2.19 -8.77
C ARG A 520 -35.07 3.69 -9.00
N ILE A 521 -35.16 4.08 -10.26
CA ILE A 521 -35.22 5.49 -10.69
C ILE A 521 -36.69 5.88 -10.85
N GLY A 522 -37.09 6.98 -10.24
CA GLY A 522 -38.43 7.54 -10.26
C GLY A 522 -38.87 8.06 -8.90
N ALA A 523 -40.11 8.54 -8.86
CA ALA A 523 -40.66 9.14 -7.66
C ALA A 523 -40.83 8.13 -6.52
N ARG A 524 -40.67 8.63 -5.29
CA ARG A 524 -40.94 7.90 -4.06
C ARG A 524 -42.26 8.39 -3.49
N ALA A 525 -43.21 7.50 -3.26
CA ALA A 525 -44.52 7.83 -2.75
C ALA A 525 -44.92 6.95 -1.56
N LEU A 526 -45.56 7.57 -0.59
CA LEU A 526 -46.28 6.89 0.47
C LEU A 526 -47.77 6.97 0.13
N MET A 527 -48.34 5.84 -0.27
CA MET A 527 -49.73 5.75 -0.72
C MET A 527 -50.59 5.08 0.34
N THR A 528 -51.66 5.74 0.77
CA THR A 528 -52.72 5.11 1.59
C THR A 528 -53.74 4.43 0.68
N LEU A 529 -53.93 3.13 0.84
CA LEU A 529 -54.83 2.31 0.04
C LEU A 529 -56.17 2.10 0.76
N LYS A 530 -57.28 2.25 0.04
CA LYS A 530 -58.63 1.98 0.54
C LYS A 530 -59.41 1.14 -0.48
N ARG A 531 -60.21 0.18 -0.02
CA ARG A 531 -61.13 -0.57 -0.89
C ARG A 531 -62.35 0.28 -1.27
N GLU A 532 -63.06 -0.12 -2.32
CA GLU A 532 -64.31 0.56 -2.73
C GLU A 532 -65.37 0.59 -1.63
N ASP A 533 -65.40 -0.42 -0.76
CA ASP A 533 -66.30 -0.50 0.40
C ASP A 533 -65.84 0.33 1.61
N GLY A 534 -64.71 1.05 1.49
CA GLY A 534 -64.10 1.84 2.56
C GLY A 534 -63.32 1.02 3.59
N SER A 535 -63.24 -0.30 3.46
CA SER A 535 -62.47 -1.15 4.38
C SER A 535 -60.96 -1.09 4.11
N ALA A 536 -60.18 -1.37 5.16
CA ALA A 536 -58.73 -1.36 5.14
C ALA A 536 -58.15 -2.50 4.30
N ILE A 537 -57.01 -2.24 3.66
CA ILE A 537 -56.22 -3.30 3.01
C ILE A 537 -55.42 -4.02 4.10
N PRO A 538 -55.41 -5.37 4.12
CA PRO A 538 -54.72 -6.10 5.19
C PRO A 538 -53.21 -5.89 5.14
N PHE A 539 -52.60 -5.90 6.34
CA PHE A 539 -51.15 -5.92 6.53
C PHE A 539 -50.50 -7.06 5.75
N GLY A 540 -49.38 -6.78 5.09
CA GLY A 540 -48.64 -7.76 4.28
C GLY A 540 -49.25 -8.02 2.90
N ALA A 541 -50.28 -7.28 2.48
CA ALA A 541 -50.72 -7.30 1.08
C ALA A 541 -49.56 -6.85 0.17
N GLN A 542 -49.35 -7.58 -0.93
CA GLN A 542 -48.29 -7.31 -1.88
C GLN A 542 -48.77 -6.33 -2.95
N VAL A 543 -48.06 -5.21 -3.09
CA VAL A 543 -48.30 -4.21 -4.13
C VAL A 543 -47.20 -4.32 -5.17
N THR A 544 -47.58 -4.43 -6.43
CA THR A 544 -46.66 -4.45 -7.57
C THR A 544 -46.99 -3.33 -8.55
N VAL A 545 -45.97 -2.60 -9.01
CA VAL A 545 -46.12 -1.58 -10.05
C VAL A 545 -46.17 -2.27 -11.42
N ASN A 546 -47.28 -2.13 -12.15
CA ASN A 546 -47.41 -2.78 -13.46
C ASN A 546 -46.40 -2.18 -14.45
N GLY A 547 -45.60 -3.03 -15.10
CA GLY A 547 -44.54 -2.62 -16.02
C GLY A 547 -43.16 -2.40 -15.39
N GLN A 548 -43.00 -2.64 -14.07
CA GLN A 548 -41.70 -2.70 -13.42
C GLN A 548 -41.47 -4.05 -12.72
N ASP A 549 -40.56 -4.85 -13.26
CA ASP A 549 -40.16 -6.12 -12.66
C ASP A 549 -39.47 -5.92 -11.31
N GLY A 550 -39.87 -6.71 -10.31
CA GLY A 550 -39.28 -6.67 -8.97
C GLY A 550 -39.75 -5.53 -8.06
N SER A 551 -40.74 -4.73 -8.46
CA SER A 551 -41.34 -3.64 -7.67
C SER A 551 -42.35 -4.14 -6.61
N ALA A 552 -41.98 -5.14 -5.81
CA ALA A 552 -42.85 -5.62 -4.73
C ALA A 552 -42.67 -4.76 -3.47
N ALA A 553 -43.75 -4.13 -3.03
CA ALA A 553 -43.86 -3.45 -1.74
C ALA A 553 -44.93 -4.11 -0.88
N LEU A 554 -44.86 -3.93 0.44
CA LEU A 554 -45.81 -4.49 1.39
C LEU A 554 -46.64 -3.38 2.03
N VAL A 555 -47.91 -3.67 2.22
CA VAL A 555 -48.84 -2.79 2.94
C VAL A 555 -48.59 -2.93 4.45
N ASP A 556 -48.49 -1.80 5.14
CA ASP A 556 -48.34 -1.73 6.59
C ASP A 556 -49.68 -1.85 7.34
N THR A 557 -49.66 -1.62 8.65
CA THR A 557 -50.85 -1.75 9.51
C THR A 557 -51.88 -0.65 9.28
N ASP A 558 -51.46 0.50 8.73
CA ASP A 558 -52.31 1.67 8.47
C ASP A 558 -52.84 1.69 7.02
N SER A 559 -52.75 0.55 6.32
CA SER A 559 -53.04 0.42 4.89
C SER A 559 -52.19 1.34 4.01
N GLN A 560 -50.97 1.67 4.44
CA GLN A 560 -50.02 2.47 3.66
C GLN A 560 -48.99 1.57 2.98
N VAL A 561 -48.51 2.02 1.82
CA VAL A 561 -47.45 1.35 1.09
C VAL A 561 -46.41 2.37 0.65
N TYR A 562 -45.15 2.03 0.86
CA TYR A 562 -44.00 2.79 0.37
C TYR A 562 -43.59 2.26 -1.01
N LEU A 563 -43.68 3.12 -2.02
CA LEU A 563 -43.46 2.80 -3.43
C LEU A 563 -42.35 3.68 -4.00
N THR A 564 -41.52 3.08 -4.84
CA THR A 564 -40.23 3.67 -5.24
C THR A 564 -40.01 3.41 -6.72
N GLY A 565 -39.39 4.37 -7.41
CA GLY A 565 -39.22 4.29 -8.86
C GLY A 565 -40.50 4.57 -9.66
N LEU A 566 -41.48 5.29 -9.11
CA LEU A 566 -42.75 5.52 -9.79
C LEU A 566 -42.62 6.52 -10.96
N ALA A 567 -43.25 6.20 -12.09
CA ALA A 567 -43.52 7.16 -13.16
C ALA A 567 -44.65 8.13 -12.75
N ASP A 568 -44.81 9.25 -13.47
CA ASP A 568 -45.83 10.28 -13.17
C ASP A 568 -47.26 9.75 -13.11
N LYS A 569 -47.57 8.71 -13.89
CA LYS A 569 -48.85 7.99 -13.90
C LYS A 569 -48.60 6.50 -14.09
N GLY A 570 -49.44 5.67 -13.50
CA GLY A 570 -49.36 4.23 -13.67
C GLY A 570 -50.51 3.48 -13.00
N GLU A 571 -50.43 2.15 -13.07
CA GLU A 571 -51.36 1.23 -12.43
C GLU A 571 -50.61 0.30 -11.47
N LEU A 572 -51.16 0.10 -10.29
CA LEU A 572 -50.66 -0.83 -9.28
C LEU A 572 -51.61 -2.02 -9.17
N THR A 573 -51.04 -3.20 -8.99
CA THR A 573 -51.80 -4.41 -8.65
C THR A 573 -51.54 -4.75 -7.18
N VAL A 574 -52.60 -4.84 -6.39
CA VAL A 574 -52.54 -5.20 -4.96
C VAL A 574 -53.10 -6.60 -4.80
N LYS A 575 -52.38 -7.52 -4.17
CA LYS A 575 -52.78 -8.92 -3.94
C LYS A 575 -52.67 -9.32 -2.48
N TRP A 576 -53.70 -9.98 -1.95
CA TRP A 576 -53.66 -10.64 -0.64
C TRP A 576 -54.50 -11.92 -0.67
N GLY A 577 -53.89 -13.05 -0.27
CA GLY A 577 -54.53 -14.36 -0.41
C GLY A 577 -54.96 -14.63 -1.86
N ALA A 578 -56.24 -14.91 -2.06
CA ALA A 578 -56.84 -15.11 -3.40
C ALA A 578 -57.47 -13.84 -4.00
N GLN A 579 -57.45 -12.72 -3.29
CA GLN A 579 -58.05 -11.46 -3.73
C GLN A 579 -57.00 -10.55 -4.37
N GLN A 580 -57.43 -9.81 -5.40
CA GLN A 580 -56.61 -8.80 -6.06
C GLN A 580 -57.46 -7.58 -6.42
N CYS A 581 -56.85 -6.39 -6.41
CA CYS A 581 -57.48 -5.17 -6.90
C CYS A 581 -56.45 -4.28 -7.60
N ARG A 582 -56.92 -3.32 -8.39
CA ARG A 582 -56.08 -2.38 -9.15
C ARG A 582 -56.27 -0.96 -8.70
N VAL A 583 -55.17 -0.20 -8.70
CA VAL A 583 -55.13 1.21 -8.30
C VAL A 583 -54.46 2.01 -9.42
N ASN A 584 -55.21 2.93 -10.01
CA ASN A 584 -54.61 3.92 -10.91
C ASN A 584 -54.11 5.12 -10.10
N TYR A 585 -52.89 5.56 -10.38
CA TYR A 585 -52.29 6.68 -9.66
C TYR A 585 -51.76 7.75 -10.62
N GLN A 586 -51.77 8.99 -10.14
CA GLN A 586 -51.11 10.13 -10.77
C GLN A 586 -50.43 10.93 -9.67
N LEU A 587 -49.12 11.15 -9.80
CA LEU A 587 -48.34 11.84 -8.79
C LEU A 587 -48.86 13.28 -8.59
N PRO A 588 -48.98 13.75 -7.34
CA PRO A 588 -49.31 15.14 -7.04
C PRO A 588 -48.27 16.12 -7.61
N ALA A 589 -48.68 17.37 -7.88
CA ALA A 589 -47.79 18.40 -8.41
C ALA A 589 -46.65 18.80 -7.45
N HIS A 590 -46.82 18.56 -6.15
CA HIS A 590 -45.85 18.90 -5.12
C HIS A 590 -45.50 17.69 -4.27
N LYS A 591 -44.20 17.54 -3.94
CA LYS A 591 -43.72 16.57 -2.95
C LYS A 591 -44.18 17.00 -1.55
N GLY A 592 -44.49 16.03 -0.70
CA GLY A 592 -44.75 16.25 0.72
C GLY A 592 -43.47 16.47 1.52
N ILE A 593 -43.59 16.40 2.85
CA ILE A 593 -42.46 16.53 3.78
C ILE A 593 -41.45 15.40 3.53
N ALA A 594 -40.16 15.69 3.65
CA ALA A 594 -39.04 14.75 3.40
C ALA A 594 -38.87 14.26 1.94
N GLY A 595 -39.45 14.95 0.96
CA GLY A 595 -39.22 14.67 -0.47
C GLY A 595 -40.02 13.49 -1.03
N LEU A 596 -41.01 13.00 -0.28
CA LEU A 596 -41.91 11.90 -0.65
C LEU A 596 -43.26 12.42 -1.14
N TYR A 597 -43.84 11.82 -2.16
CA TYR A 597 -45.23 12.09 -2.55
C TYR A 597 -46.19 11.40 -1.59
N GLN A 598 -47.11 12.14 -0.98
CA GLN A 598 -48.20 11.55 -0.19
C GLN A 598 -49.47 11.53 -1.02
N MET A 599 -50.10 10.37 -1.13
CA MET A 599 -51.33 10.22 -1.92
C MET A 599 -52.24 9.12 -1.38
N SER A 600 -53.48 9.09 -1.87
CA SER A 600 -54.45 8.05 -1.54
C SER A 600 -54.93 7.37 -2.83
N GLY A 601 -55.04 6.06 -2.80
CA GLY A 601 -55.48 5.22 -3.92
C GLY A 601 -56.72 4.41 -3.56
N LEU A 602 -57.71 4.42 -4.44
CA LEU A 602 -58.88 3.53 -4.34
C LEU A 602 -58.58 2.24 -5.10
N CYS A 603 -58.71 1.11 -4.42
CA CYS A 603 -58.49 -0.22 -4.98
C CYS A 603 -59.81 -0.78 -5.51
N ARG A 604 -59.86 -0.99 -6.83
CA ARG A 604 -61.02 -1.50 -7.57
C ARG A 604 -60.85 -2.94 -8.01
#